data_AF-A0A962CJ45-F1
#
_entry.id   AF-A0A962CJ45-F1
#
_cell.length_a   1.000
_cell.length_b   1.000
_cell.length_c   1.000
_cell.angle_alpha   90.00
_cell.angle_beta   90.00
_cell.angle_gamma   90.00
#
_symmetry.space_group_name_H-M   'P 1'
#
loop_
_entity.id
_entity.type
_entity.pdbx_description
1 polymer ?
#
loop_
_entity_poly.entity_id
_entity_poly.type
_entity_poly.pdbx_seq_one_letter_code
_entity_poly.pdbx_strand_id
1 'polypeptide(L)' 'MATKVVSDYGKVLSQVEPGVYGLPESLLPHTRESIRFAILTLLRELGPEHPEVKEGLRQGYVYLAQFVADEDADTV' A
#
# COMPACT_ATOMS: atom_id res chain seq x y z
N MET A 1 13.71 7.49 2.98
CA MET A 1 12.42 7.79 3.65
C MET A 1 11.27 7.05 2.99
N ALA A 2 11.00 7.25 1.68
CA ALA A 2 9.95 6.55 0.93
C ALA A 2 10.07 5.01 0.92
N THR A 3 11.28 4.48 0.78
CA THR A 3 11.56 3.03 0.86
C THR A 3 11.14 2.40 2.18
N LYS A 4 11.30 3.12 3.31
CA LYS A 4 10.85 2.62 4.62
C LYS A 4 9.33 2.55 4.68
N VAL A 5 8.64 3.60 4.23
CA VAL A 5 7.17 3.67 4.21
C VAL A 5 6.59 2.50 3.41
N VAL A 6 7.12 2.26 2.20
CA VAL A 6 6.68 1.14 1.36
C VAL A 6 7.05 -0.22 1.96
N SER A 7 8.21 -0.34 2.61
CA SER A 7 8.60 -1.59 3.27
C SER A 7 7.69 -1.93 4.46
N ASP A 8 7.36 -0.94 5.30
CA ASP A 8 6.44 -1.15 6.43
C ASP A 8 5.05 -1.53 5.91
N TYR A 9 4.56 -0.84 4.88
CA TYR A 9 3.28 -1.16 4.24
C TYR A 9 3.27 -2.57 3.62
N GLY A 10 4.35 -2.98 2.96
CA GLY A 10 4.48 -4.33 2.39
C GLY A 10 4.39 -5.44 3.44
N LYS A 11 4.83 -5.19 4.68
CA LYS A 11 4.65 -6.14 5.79
C LYS A 11 3.17 -6.30 6.16
N VAL A 12 2.41 -5.21 6.19
CA VAL A 12 0.95 -5.28 6.41
C VAL A 12 0.29 -6.07 5.28
N LEU A 13 0.61 -5.79 4.02
CA LEU A 13 0.07 -6.56 2.89
C LEU A 13 0.41 -8.05 2.95
N SER A 14 1.57 -8.43 3.50
CA SER A 14 1.94 -9.85 3.67
C SER A 14 1.12 -10.58 4.74
N GLN A 15 0.42 -9.84 5.61
CA GLN A 15 -0.41 -10.37 6.70
C GLN A 15 -1.90 -10.36 6.35
N VAL A 16 -2.29 -9.66 5.28
CA VAL A 16 -3.67 -9.59 4.82
C VAL A 16 -4.02 -10.86 4.05
N GLU A 17 -5.12 -11.51 4.44
CA GLU A 17 -5.64 -12.66 3.70
C GLU A 17 -6.18 -12.25 2.32
N PRO A 18 -5.87 -12.99 1.25
CA PRO A 18 -6.42 -12.71 -0.07
C PRO A 18 -7.95 -12.75 -0.09
N GLY A 19 -8.58 -11.75 -0.70
CA GLY A 19 -10.04 -11.68 -0.85
C GLY A 19 -10.78 -10.96 0.28
N VAL A 20 -10.06 -10.45 1.29
CA VAL A 20 -10.62 -9.54 2.28
C VAL A 20 -10.68 -8.12 1.69
N TYR A 21 -11.86 -7.49 1.80
CA TYR A 21 -12.11 -6.12 1.37
C TYR A 21 -12.58 -5.28 2.55
N GLY A 22 -12.40 -3.96 2.49
CA GLY A 22 -12.85 -3.07 3.56
C GLY A 22 -11.98 -3.15 4.81
N LEU A 23 -10.67 -3.23 4.64
CA LEU A 23 -9.74 -3.22 5.77
C LEU A 23 -9.76 -1.84 6.46
N PRO A 24 -9.72 -1.77 7.79
CA PRO A 24 -9.65 -0.48 8.47
C PRO A 24 -8.33 0.23 8.21
N GLU A 25 -8.39 1.54 7.94
CA GLU A 25 -7.23 2.41 7.74
C GLU A 25 -6.27 2.39 8.94
N SER A 26 -6.75 2.13 10.16
CA SER A 26 -5.89 1.98 11.36
C SER A 26 -4.93 0.80 11.32
N LEU A 27 -5.10 -0.15 10.40
CA LEU A 27 -4.09 -1.20 10.16
C LEU A 27 -2.87 -0.67 9.40
N LEU A 28 -2.97 0.49 8.74
CA LEU A 28 -1.85 1.05 8.00
C LEU A 28 -0.77 1.56 8.96
N PRO A 29 0.51 1.29 8.67
CA PRO A 29 1.62 1.72 9.53
C PRO A 29 1.96 3.21 9.37
N HIS A 30 1.42 3.85 8.32
CA HIS A 30 1.58 5.25 7.98
C HIS A 30 0.27 5.76 7.40
N THR A 31 0.09 7.09 7.32
CA THR A 31 -1.11 7.65 6.69
C THR A 31 -1.23 7.19 5.24
N ARG A 32 -2.46 6.99 4.77
CA ARG A 32 -2.75 6.59 3.37
C ARG A 32 -2.06 7.51 2.35
N GLU A 33 -2.05 8.81 2.62
CA GLU A 33 -1.37 9.81 1.79
C GLU A 33 0.15 9.60 1.75
N SER A 34 0.78 9.33 2.90
CA SER A 34 2.22 9.07 2.96
C SER A 34 2.62 7.83 2.17
N ILE A 35 1.83 6.75 2.27
CA ILE A 35 2.05 5.51 1.52
C ILE A 35 1.89 5.77 0.02
N ARG A 36 0.80 6.44 -0.37
CA ARG A 36 0.54 6.83 -1.76
C ARG A 36 1.71 7.62 -2.34
N PHE A 37 2.16 8.66 -1.62
CA PHE A 37 3.26 9.50 -2.05
C PHE A 37 4.57 8.70 -2.19
N ALA A 38 4.88 7.86 -1.21
CA ALA A 38 6.08 7.03 -1.23
C ALA A 38 6.11 6.07 -2.43
N ILE A 39 4.98 5.41 -2.73
CA ILE A 39 4.86 4.51 -3.88
C ILE A 39 5.07 5.28 -5.20
N LEU A 40 4.41 6.43 -5.36
CA LEU A 40 4.52 7.23 -6.58
C LEU A 40 5.94 7.79 -6.78
N THR A 41 6.61 8.22 -5.72
CA THR A 41 8.01 8.66 -5.76
C THR A 41 8.91 7.53 -6.25
N LEU A 42 8.80 6.34 -5.66
CA LEU A 42 9.62 5.19 -6.07
C LEU A 42 9.32 4.75 -7.51
N LEU A 43 8.05 4.77 -7.96
CA LEU A 43 7.69 4.47 -9.34
C LEU A 43 8.31 5.44 -10.36
N ARG A 44 8.49 6.72 -9.98
CA ARG A 44 9.14 7.75 -10.81
C ARG A 44 10.65 7.59 -10.83
N GLU A 45 11.25 7.22 -9.70
CA GLU A 45 12.70 7.06 -9.56
C GLU A 45 13.21 5.75 -10.21
N LEU A 46 12.38 4.70 -10.25
CA LEU A 46 12.77 3.42 -10.85
C LEU A 46 12.83 3.49 -12.37
N GLY A 47 14.03 3.24 -12.89
CA GLY A 47 14.30 3.05 -14.31
C GLY A 47 13.65 1.79 -14.90
N PRO A 48 13.77 1.58 -16.22
CA PRO A 48 13.16 0.44 -16.92
C PRO A 48 13.79 -0.91 -16.55
N GLU A 49 14.95 -0.93 -15.88
CA GLU A 49 15.67 -2.15 -15.50
C GLU A 49 15.01 -2.96 -14.38
N HIS A 50 13.97 -2.41 -13.73
CA HIS A 50 13.29 -3.06 -12.61
C HIS A 50 11.78 -3.24 -12.85
N PRO A 51 11.36 -3.94 -13.92
CA PRO A 51 9.94 -4.06 -14.29
C PRO A 51 9.11 -4.75 -13.20
N GLU A 52 9.65 -5.79 -12.55
CA GLU A 52 8.96 -6.53 -11.48
C GLU A 52 8.71 -5.67 -10.23
N VAL A 53 9.70 -4.86 -9.84
CA VAL A 53 9.57 -3.95 -8.70
C VAL A 53 8.52 -2.88 -9.00
N LYS A 54 8.50 -2.35 -10.22
CA LYS A 54 7.48 -1.39 -10.65
C LYS A 54 6.09 -2.00 -10.63
N GLU A 55 5.95 -3.26 -11.02
CA GLU A 55 4.66 -3.94 -10.97
C GLU A 55 4.20 -4.17 -9.52
N GLY A 56 5.09 -4.63 -8.64
CA GLY A 56 4.78 -4.76 -7.20
C GLY A 56 4.34 -3.43 -6.58
N LEU A 57 4.98 -2.32 -6.93
CA LEU A 57 4.58 -0.98 -6.49
C LEU A 57 3.20 -0.57 -7.03
N ARG A 58 2.89 -0.87 -8.29
CA ARG A 58 1.55 -0.60 -8.87
C ARG A 58 0.48 -1.42 -8.18
N GLN A 59 0.73 -2.71 -7.95
CA GLN A 59 -0.18 -3.56 -7.22
C GLN A 59 -0.40 -3.01 -5.81
N GLY A 60 0.67 -2.69 -5.08
CA GLY A 60 0.59 -2.06 -3.75
C GLY A 60 -0.24 -0.77 -3.74
N TYR A 61 -0.16 0.05 -4.79
CA TYR A 61 -0.99 1.24 -4.97
C TYR A 61 -2.47 0.90 -5.12
N VAL A 62 -2.80 -0.13 -5.90
CA VAL A 62 -4.18 -0.61 -6.08
C VAL A 62 -4.72 -1.19 -4.77
N TYR A 63 -3.94 -2.01 -4.07
CA TYR A 63 -4.30 -2.58 -2.77
C TYR A 63 -4.59 -1.51 -1.71
N LEU A 64 -3.99 -0.32 -1.82
CA LEU A 64 -4.25 0.78 -0.90
C LEU A 64 -5.73 1.22 -0.91
N ALA A 65 -6.44 0.98 -2.02
CA ALA A 65 -7.87 1.27 -2.12
C ALA A 65 -8.77 0.30 -1.31
N GLN A 66 -8.22 -0.82 -0.83
CA GLN A 66 -8.95 -1.75 0.04
C GLN A 66 -9.03 -1.26 1.48
N PHE A 67 -8.21 -0.27 1.85
CA PHE A 67 -8.24 0.35 3.17
C PHE A 67 -9.26 1.49 3.17
N VAL A 68 -10.29 1.34 3.99
CA VAL A 68 -11.42 2.26 4.16
C VAL A 68 -11.37 2.90 5.54
N ALA A 69 -12.15 3.95 5.77
CA ALA A 69 -12.24 4.55 7.10
C ALA A 69 -12.69 3.48 8.11
N ASP A 70 -12.15 3.52 9.32
CA ASP A 70 -12.45 2.53 10.35
C ASP A 70 -13.96 2.38 10.62
N GLU A 71 -14.70 3.49 10.53
CA GLU A 71 -16.17 3.51 10.66
C GLU A 71 -16.90 2.75 9.54
N ASP A 72 -16.32 2.70 8.33
CA ASP A 72 -16.85 1.96 7.20
C ASP A 72 -16.46 0.48 7.28
N ALA A 73 -15.27 0.16 7.81
CA ALA A 73 -14.76 -1.21 7.92
C ALA A 73 -15.59 -2.10 8.85
N ASP A 74 -16.12 -1.53 9.94
CA ASP A 74 -16.97 -2.24 10.91
C ASP A 74 -18.39 -2.58 10.38
N THR A 75 -18.74 -2.12 9.18
CA THR A 75 -20.08 -2.31 8.59
C THR A 75 -20.15 -3.38 7.49
N VAL A 76 -19.02 -4.00 7.13
CA VAL A 76 -18.90 -4.99 6.03
C VAL A 76 -19.08 -6.43 6.52
#